data_AF-A0A9D9R1V8-F1
#
_entry.id   AF-A0A9D9R1V8-F1
#
_cell.length_a   1.000
_cell.length_b   1.000
_cell.length_c   1.000
_cell.angle_alpha   90.00
_cell.angle_beta   90.00
_cell.angle_gamma   90.00
#
_symmetry.space_group_name_H-M   'P 1'
#
loop_
_entity.id
_entity.type
_entity.pdbx_description
1 polymer ?
#
loop_
_entity_poly.entity_id
_entity_poly.type
_entity_poly.pdbx_seq_one_letter_code
_entity_poly.pdbx_strand_id
1 'polypeptide(L)' 'MINRTHPLPLVKQCRLLDVARSTAYYRAVPLSTQELALMRRIDELHLNQPFAGARMLSKMFKREGSLFGRRRGGCK' A
#
# COMPACT_ATOMS: atom_id res chain seq x y z
N MET A 1 -3.23 18.54 -13.89
CA MET A 1 -2.26 18.46 -12.77
C MET A 1 -2.84 19.22 -11.59
N ILE A 2 -2.86 18.64 -10.39
CA ILE A 2 -3.46 19.26 -9.18
C ILE A 2 -2.39 20.07 -8.45
N ASN A 3 -2.61 21.35 -8.21
CA ASN A 3 -1.64 22.27 -7.60
C ASN A 3 -2.24 23.02 -6.41
N ARG A 4 -1.59 22.95 -5.24
CA ARG A 4 -2.05 23.62 -4.01
C ARG A 4 -1.82 25.13 -4.00
N THR A 5 -0.90 25.63 -4.82
CA THR A 5 -0.55 27.05 -4.97
C THR A 5 -1.40 27.77 -6.02
N HIS A 6 -2.28 27.05 -6.71
CA HIS A 6 -3.12 27.62 -7.75
C HIS A 6 -4.31 28.39 -7.14
N PRO A 7 -4.78 29.49 -7.75
CA PRO A 7 -5.88 30.32 -7.21
C PRO A 7 -7.22 29.58 -7.10
N LEU A 8 -7.43 28.51 -7.87
CA LEU A 8 -8.61 27.67 -7.72
C LEU A 8 -8.49 26.74 -6.50
N PRO A 9 -9.53 26.62 -5.65
CA PRO A 9 -9.56 25.64 -4.56
C PRO A 9 -9.32 24.21 -5.03
N LEU A 10 -8.62 23.41 -4.21
CA LEU A 10 -8.33 21.99 -4.48
C LEU A 10 -9.60 21.19 -4.83
N VAL A 11 -10.72 21.50 -4.16
CA VAL A 11 -12.03 20.87 -4.42
C VAL A 11 -12.52 21.13 -5.84
N LYS A 12 -12.36 22.35 -6.35
CA LYS A 12 -12.74 22.70 -7.73
C LYS A 12 -11.81 22.04 -8.74
N GLN A 13 -10.50 22.01 -8.46
CA GLN A 13 -9.54 21.31 -9.32
C GLN A 13 -9.83 19.81 -9.43
N CYS A 14 -10.11 19.15 -8.31
CA CYS A 14 -10.49 17.73 -8.28
C CYS A 14 -11.79 17.46 -9.04
N ARG A 15 -12.79 18.34 -8.90
CA ARG A 15 -14.07 18.22 -9.62
C ARG A 15 -13.92 18.42 -11.13
N LEU A 16 -13.05 19.33 -11.55
CA LEU A 16 -12.77 19.58 -12.98
C LEU A 16 -12.01 18.42 -13.63
N LEU A 17 -11.15 17.75 -12.87
CA LEU A 17 -10.34 16.62 -13.35
C LEU A 17 -11.02 15.26 -13.16
N ASP A 18 -12.24 15.23 -12.60
CA ASP A 18 -12.98 14.02 -12.21
C ASP A 18 -12.14 13.05 -11.34
N VAL A 19 -11.35 13.62 -10.42
CA VAL A 19 -10.51 12.84 -9.49
C VAL A 19 -11.06 12.95 -8.07
N ALA A 20 -11.05 11.83 -7.36
CA ALA A 20 -11.40 11.80 -5.95
C ALA A 20 -10.50 12.72 -5.11
N ARG A 21 -11.11 13.47 -4.17
CA ARG A 21 -10.37 14.39 -3.28
C ARG A 21 -9.31 13.67 -2.43
N SER A 22 -9.55 12.41 -2.08
CA SER A 22 -8.60 11.57 -1.33
C SER A 22 -7.27 11.43 -2.06
N THR A 23 -7.30 11.26 -3.38
CA THR A 23 -6.11 11.16 -4.23
C THR A 23 -5.26 12.42 -4.20
N ALA A 24 -5.90 13.60 -4.11
CA ALA A 24 -5.20 14.89 -4.01
C ALA A 24 -4.53 15.12 -2.64
N TYR A 25 -4.98 14.41 -1.61
CA TYR A 25 -4.38 14.46 -0.28
C TYR A 25 -3.30 13.39 -0.08
N TYR A 26 -3.36 12.29 -0.82
CA TYR A 26 -2.36 11.24 -0.77
C TYR A 26 -0.99 11.76 -1.19
N ARG A 27 0.02 11.53 -0.35
CA ARG A 27 1.43 11.76 -0.69
C ARG A 27 2.06 10.40 -0.92
N ALA A 28 2.68 10.21 -2.08
CA ALA A 28 3.41 8.98 -2.37
C ALA A 28 4.44 8.72 -1.27
N VAL A 29 4.34 7.55 -0.63
CA VAL A 29 5.27 7.09 0.40
C VAL A 29 6.25 6.13 -0.28
N PRO A 30 7.57 6.38 -0.19
CA PRO A 30 8.55 5.44 -0.70
C PRO A 30 8.46 4.13 0.08
N LEU A 31 8.47 3.00 -0.64
CA LEU A 31 8.52 1.68 -0.02
C LEU A 31 9.94 1.40 0.47
N SER A 32 10.07 0.88 1.68
CA SER A 32 11.34 0.40 2.21
C SER A 32 11.78 -0.89 1.50
N THR A 33 13.08 -1.19 1.53
CA THR A 33 13.63 -2.45 0.98
C THR A 33 13.03 -3.68 1.66
N GLN A 34 12.71 -3.58 2.95
CA GLN A 34 12.03 -4.63 3.71
C GLN A 34 10.60 -4.87 3.21
N GLU A 35 9.85 -3.81 2.90
CA GLU A 35 8.50 -3.93 2.33
C GLU A 35 8.52 -4.52 0.92
N LEU A 36 9.52 -4.16 0.10
CA LEU A 36 9.69 -4.75 -1.23
C LEU A 36 10.06 -6.24 -1.16
N ALA A 37 10.95 -6.62 -0.24
CA ALA A 37 11.29 -8.02 0.00
C ALA A 37 10.08 -8.83 0.48
N LEU A 38 9.26 -8.24 1.36
CA LEU A 38 8.00 -8.81 1.80
C LEU A 38 7.04 -9.06 0.63
N MET A 39 6.83 -8.07 -0.25
CA MET A 39 5.96 -8.22 -1.42
C MET A 39 6.43 -9.37 -2.31
N ARG A 40 7.73 -9.43 -2.63
CA ARG A 40 8.31 -10.51 -3.43
C ARG A 40 8.08 -11.89 -2.82
N ARG A 41 8.26 -12.01 -1.50
CA ARG A 41 8.06 -13.29 -0.81
C ARG A 41 6.59 -13.71 -0.79
N ILE A 42 5.66 -12.76 -0.67
CA ILE A 42 4.23 -13.04 -0.79
C ILE A 42 3.91 -13.55 -2.20
N ASP A 43 4.47 -12.93 -3.24
CA ASP A 43 4.26 -13.35 -4.63
C ASP A 43 4.81 -14.76 -4.88
N GLU A 44 6.03 -15.06 -4.40
CA GLU A 44 6.62 -16.41 -4.47
C GLU A 44 5.72 -17.48 -3.82
N LEU A 45 5.16 -17.19 -2.65
CA LEU A 45 4.28 -18.14 -1.95
C LEU A 45 2.95 -18.33 -2.68
N HIS A 46 2.37 -17.27 -3.27
CA HIS A 46 1.16 -17.40 -4.09
C HIS A 46 1.40 -18.23 -5.35
N LEU A 47 2.56 -18.06 -6.00
CA LEU A 47 2.93 -18.84 -7.18
C LEU A 47 3.16 -20.32 -6.85
N ASN A 48 3.83 -20.60 -5.74
CA ASN A 48 4.09 -21.97 -5.30
C ASN A 48 2.83 -22.68 -4.78
N GLN A 49 1.88 -21.92 -4.24
CA GLN A 49 0.66 -22.46 -3.62
C GLN A 49 -0.57 -21.69 -4.08
N PRO A 50 -1.04 -21.91 -5.32
CA PRO A 50 -2.19 -21.20 -5.88
C PRO A 50 -3.50 -21.48 -5.15
N PHE A 51 -3.56 -22.55 -4.35
CA PHE A 51 -4.70 -22.90 -3.49
C PHE A 51 -4.66 -22.24 -2.10
N ALA A 52 -3.52 -21.68 -1.70
CA ALA A 52 -3.36 -21.09 -0.38
C ALA A 52 -3.96 -19.69 -0.35
N GLY A 53 -5.16 -19.56 0.22
CA GLY A 53 -5.77 -18.25 0.45
C GLY A 53 -5.00 -17.39 1.46
N ALA A 54 -5.33 -16.10 1.54
CA ALA A 54 -4.62 -15.11 2.38
C ALA A 54 -4.38 -15.53 3.83
N ARG A 55 -5.32 -16.28 4.44
CA ARG A 55 -5.21 -16.77 5.82
C ARG A 55 -4.19 -17.91 5.96
N MET A 56 -4.03 -18.74 4.94
CA MET A 56 -3.05 -19.82 4.88
C MET A 56 -1.65 -19.27 4.64
N LEU A 57 -1.52 -18.36 3.66
CA LEU A 57 -0.28 -17.65 3.38
C LEU A 57 0.22 -16.85 4.59
N SER A 58 -0.66 -16.15 5.30
CA SER A 58 -0.29 -15.44 6.53
C SER A 58 0.23 -16.38 7.62
N LYS A 59 -0.30 -17.61 7.73
CA LYS A 59 0.23 -18.61 8.67
C LYS A 59 1.61 -19.13 8.24
N MET A 60 1.82 -19.35 6.94
CA MET A 60 3.12 -19.75 6.40
C MET A 60 4.16 -18.67 6.62
N PHE A 61 3.80 -17.42 6.34
CA PHE A 61 4.65 -16.25 6.59
C PHE A 61 5.07 -16.11 8.06
N LYS A 62 4.15 -16.36 8.99
CA LYS A 62 4.44 -16.38 10.43
C LYS A 62 5.37 -17.53 10.84
N ARG A 63 5.27 -18.69 10.18
CA ARG A 63 6.15 -19.85 10.42
C ARG A 63 7.55 -19.63 9.88
N GLU A 64 7.70 -18.88 8.79
CA GLU A 64 8.99 -18.48 8.22
C GLU A 64 9.77 -17.46 9.08
N GLY A 65 9.28 -17.12 10.29
CA GLY A 65 9.96 -16.19 11.20
C GLY A 65 9.84 -14.73 10.78
N SER A 66 9.01 -14.41 9.79
CA SER A 66 8.80 -13.05 9.35
C SER A 66 7.92 -12.28 10.36
N LEU A 67 8.55 -11.37 11.10
CA LEU A 67 7.91 -10.48 12.07
C LEU A 67 7.06 -9.37 11.43
N PHE A 68 6.61 -9.53 10.19
CA PHE A 68 5.65 -8.62 9.56
C PHE A 68 4.25 -8.87 10.12
N GLY A 69 4.08 -8.48 11.39
CA GLY A 69 2.78 -8.36 12.03
C GLY A 69 1.90 -7.33 11.31
N ARG A 70 0.59 -7.38 11.58
CA ARG A 70 -0.38 -6.36 11.15
C ARG A 70 -0.07 -5.01 11.80
N ARG A 71 0.98 -4.32 11.39
CA ARG A 71 1.25 -2.92 11.74
C ARG A 71 1.72 -2.18 10.51
N ARG A 72 0.73 -1.72 9.73
CA ARG A 72 0.83 -0.45 9.01
C ARG A 72 -0.14 0.50 9.68
N GLY A 73 0.39 1.20 10.68
CA GLY A 73 -0.30 2.18 11.50
C GLY A 73 0.75 2.66 12.50
N GLY A 74 1.22 3.88 12.29
CA GLY A 74 2.39 4.43 12.98
C GLY A 74 2.32 4.29 14.50
N CYS A 75 3.46 4.00 15.09
CA CYS A 75 3.73 4.29 16.48
C CYS A 75 5.21 4.73 16.51
N LYS A 76 5.41 6.04 16.42
CA LYS A 76 6.38 6.68 17.31
C LYS A 76 5.76 6.72 18.69
#